data_AF-A0A352VTH1-F1
#
_entry.id   AF-A0A352VTH1-F1
#
_cell.length_a   1.000
_cell.length_b   1.000
_cell.length_c   1.000
_cell.angle_alpha   90.00
_cell.angle_beta   90.00
_cell.angle_gamma   90.00
#
_symmetry.space_group_name_H-M   'P 1'
#
loop_
_entity.id
_entity.type
_entity.pdbx_description
1 polymer ?
#
loop_
_entity_poly.entity_id
_entity_poly.type
_entity_poly.pdbx_seq_one_letter_code
_entity_poly.pdbx_strand_id
1 'polypeptide(L)'
;MEERGFGHFMARRFDRPPGGKLHMHSLGGIQHVDFNDQFNFSYEDYFRALRLGQPAVDEAYRRMVFTFSTLNRDDHVKNFSFLMDRDGRWRLAPAYDVAYAAHSPWT
;
A
#
# COMPACT_ATOMS: atom_id res chain seq x y z
N MET A 1 23.35 0.45 -5.70
CA MET A 1 24.42 1.45 -5.53
C MET A 1 24.91 1.28 -4.11
N GLU A 2 26.18 0.94 -3.94
CA GLU A 2 26.79 0.77 -2.62
C GLU A 2 27.53 2.05 -2.26
N GLU A 3 27.19 2.69 -1.14
CA GLU A 3 27.91 3.83 -0.60
C GLU A 3 28.43 3.46 0.79
N ARG A 4 29.73 3.63 1.03
CA ARG A 4 30.37 3.35 2.33
C ARG A 4 30.09 1.94 2.89
N GLY A 5 29.86 0.96 2.01
CA GLY A 5 29.55 -0.43 2.40
C GLY A 5 28.07 -0.73 2.63
N PHE A 6 27.16 0.23 2.39
CA PHE A 6 25.72 0.03 2.49
C PHE A 6 25.07 -0.06 1.12
N GLY A 7 24.21 -1.07 0.93
CA GLY A 7 23.34 -1.19 -0.23
C GLY A 7 22.11 -0.30 -0.09
N HIS A 8 21.81 0.49 -1.12
CA HIS A 8 20.60 1.33 -1.16
C HIS A 8 19.59 0.82 -2.17
N PHE A 9 18.32 0.76 -1.74
CA PHE A 9 17.18 0.57 -2.63
C PHE A 9 16.46 1.92 -2.85
N MET A 10 16.33 2.33 -4.11
CA MET A 10 15.66 3.58 -4.47
C MET A 10 14.42 3.27 -5.31
N ALA A 11 13.25 3.63 -4.78
CA ALA A 11 11.99 3.52 -5.50
C ALA A 11 11.57 4.88 -6.08
N ARG A 12 11.13 4.89 -7.33
CA ARG A 12 10.54 6.10 -7.94
C ARG A 12 9.16 6.36 -7.33
N ARG A 13 8.93 7.60 -6.87
CA ARG A 13 7.62 8.03 -6.37
C ARG A 13 6.57 8.07 -7.48
N PHE A 14 5.46 7.34 -7.29
CA PHE A 14 4.34 7.32 -8.23
C PHE A 14 3.35 8.49 -8.07
N ASP A 15 3.40 9.22 -6.95
CA ASP A 15 2.58 10.41 -6.68
C ASP A 15 3.18 11.72 -7.24
N ARG A 16 4.24 11.60 -8.06
CA ARG A 16 4.98 12.70 -8.71
C ARG A 16 5.10 12.50 -10.23
N PRO A 17 3.99 12.37 -10.97
CA PRO A 17 4.05 12.34 -12.43
C PRO A 17 4.51 13.70 -13.02
N PRO A 18 4.93 13.72 -14.30
CA PRO A 18 4.99 14.96 -15.06
C PRO A 18 3.64 15.70 -14.96
N GLY A 19 3.67 16.99 -14.62
CA GLY A 19 2.44 17.77 -14.37
C GLY A 19 2.09 17.95 -12.88
N GLY A 20 2.87 17.38 -11.96
CA GLY A 20 2.87 17.79 -10.55
C GLY A 20 2.53 16.67 -9.56
N LYS A 21 2.12 17.06 -8.36
CA LYS A 21 1.78 16.15 -7.26
C LYS A 21 0.35 15.63 -7.41
N LEU A 22 0.17 14.32 -7.28
CA LEU A 22 -1.14 13.72 -7.01
C LEU A 22 -1.40 13.73 -5.50
N HIS A 23 -2.65 13.95 -5.10
CA HIS A 23 -3.03 13.76 -3.71
C HIS A 23 -3.02 12.26 -3.42
N MET A 24 -2.44 11.86 -2.28
CA MET A 24 -2.29 10.47 -1.87
C MET A 24 -2.77 10.35 -0.43
N HIS A 25 -3.55 9.31 -0.15
CA HIS A 25 -4.01 8.99 1.19
C HIS A 25 -3.90 7.49 1.42
N SER A 26 -3.36 7.08 2.57
CA SER A 26 -3.39 5.68 2.98
C SER A 26 -4.79 5.28 3.45
N LEU A 27 -5.07 3.99 3.39
CA LEU A 27 -6.30 3.39 3.94
C LEU A 27 -6.46 3.73 5.42
N GLY A 28 -5.38 3.59 6.21
CA GLY A 28 -5.40 3.95 7.63
C GLY A 28 -5.75 5.41 7.85
N GLY A 29 -5.28 6.31 6.99
CA GLY A 29 -5.65 7.71 7.07
C GLY A 29 -7.12 7.97 6.68
N ILE A 30 -7.66 7.28 5.67
CA ILE A 30 -9.07 7.44 5.26
C ILE A 30 -10.02 6.87 6.31
N GLN A 31 -9.67 5.74 6.90
CA GLN A 31 -10.48 5.03 7.88
C GLN A 31 -10.23 5.49 9.33
N HIS A 32 -9.28 6.42 9.54
CA HIS A 32 -8.84 6.87 10.86
C HIS A 32 -8.40 5.72 11.79
N VAL A 33 -7.65 4.76 11.24
CA VAL A 33 -7.16 3.58 11.95
C VAL A 33 -5.74 3.82 12.43
N ASP A 34 -5.48 3.55 13.71
CA ASP A 34 -4.12 3.51 14.26
C ASP A 34 -3.44 2.20 13.87
N PHE A 35 -2.33 2.30 13.15
CA PHE A 35 -1.56 1.13 12.71
C PHE A 35 -0.82 0.43 13.86
N ASN A 36 -0.66 1.09 15.02
CA ASN A 36 -0.07 0.48 16.20
C ASN A 36 -1.05 -0.43 16.94
N ASP A 37 -2.35 -0.31 16.64
CA ASP A 37 -3.38 -1.18 17.20
C ASP A 37 -3.48 -2.47 16.37
N GLN A 38 -2.82 -3.52 16.85
CA GLN A 38 -2.76 -4.80 16.16
C GLN A 38 -4.17 -5.40 16.02
N PHE A 39 -4.43 -6.05 14.88
CA PHE A 39 -5.72 -6.70 14.57
C PHE A 39 -6.93 -5.76 14.49
N ASN A 40 -6.75 -4.43 14.58
CA ASN A 40 -7.83 -3.45 14.46
C ASN A 40 -8.32 -3.24 13.01
N PHE A 41 -7.74 -3.95 12.05
CA PHE A 41 -8.15 -3.87 10.65
C PHE A 41 -7.94 -5.18 9.92
N SER A 42 -8.91 -5.53 9.09
CA SER A 42 -8.93 -6.78 8.32
C SER A 42 -8.98 -6.54 6.81
N TYR A 43 -8.77 -7.59 6.02
CA TYR A 43 -8.99 -7.53 4.57
C TYR A 43 -10.47 -7.30 4.25
N GLU A 44 -11.38 -7.83 5.04
CA GLU A 44 -12.82 -7.58 4.93
C GLU A 44 -13.13 -6.09 5.06
N ASP A 45 -12.49 -5.40 6.01
CA ASP A 45 -12.62 -3.95 6.17
C ASP A 45 -12.00 -3.19 5.00
N TYR A 46 -10.86 -3.66 4.48
CA TYR A 46 -10.25 -3.08 3.28
C TYR A 46 -11.21 -3.16 2.07
N PHE A 47 -11.78 -4.34 1.79
CA PHE A 47 -12.72 -4.52 0.68
C PHE A 47 -14.02 -3.73 0.89
N ARG A 48 -14.50 -3.62 2.14
CA ARG A 48 -15.65 -2.76 2.47
C ARG A 48 -15.35 -1.28 2.25
N ALA A 49 -14.13 -0.82 2.51
CA ALA A 49 -13.72 0.56 2.27
C ALA A 49 -13.51 0.87 0.77
N LEU A 50 -13.34 -0.15 -0.07
CA LEU A 50 -13.02 -0.01 -1.48
C LEU A 50 -14.25 0.43 -2.31
N ARG A 51 -14.52 1.74 -2.34
CA ARG A 51 -15.64 2.37 -3.07
C ARG A 51 -15.24 2.81 -4.50
N LEU A 52 -14.46 1.99 -5.21
CA LEU A 52 -13.82 2.36 -6.50
C LEU A 52 -14.25 1.48 -7.69
N GLY A 53 -15.25 0.61 -7.51
CA GLY A 53 -15.75 -0.29 -8.55
C GLY A 53 -14.94 -1.57 -8.73
N GLN A 54 -15.47 -2.48 -9.56
CA GLN A 54 -14.95 -3.85 -9.72
C GLN A 54 -13.46 -3.94 -10.10
N PRO A 55 -12.92 -3.11 -11.04
CA PRO A 55 -11.51 -3.21 -11.40
C PRO A 55 -10.55 -2.97 -10.23
N ALA A 56 -10.94 -2.09 -9.29
CA ALA A 56 -10.16 -1.86 -8.08
C ALA A 56 -10.26 -3.06 -7.13
N VAL A 57 -11.44 -3.68 -7.00
CA VAL A 57 -11.66 -4.89 -6.20
C VAL A 57 -10.78 -6.03 -6.71
N ASP A 58 -10.72 -6.24 -8.02
CA ASP A 58 -9.91 -7.29 -8.63
C ASP A 58 -8.41 -7.10 -8.33
N GLU A 59 -7.93 -5.86 -8.40
CA GLU A 59 -6.54 -5.51 -8.08
C GLU A 59 -6.25 -5.65 -6.58
N ALA A 60 -7.16 -5.22 -5.71
CA ALA A 60 -7.04 -5.40 -4.26
C ALA A 60 -6.97 -6.89 -3.89
N TYR A 61 -7.81 -7.73 -4.51
CA TYR A 61 -7.79 -9.18 -4.33
C TYR A 61 -6.49 -9.80 -4.83
N ARG A 62 -6.02 -9.41 -6.02
CA ARG A 62 -4.73 -9.86 -6.55
C ARG A 62 -3.57 -9.55 -5.59
N ARG A 63 -3.57 -8.36 -4.97
CA ARG A 63 -2.55 -7.96 -3.99
C ARG A 63 -2.63 -8.79 -2.71
N MET A 64 -3.84 -9.03 -2.18
CA MET A 64 -4.04 -9.90 -1.01
C MET A 64 -3.45 -11.30 -1.26
N VAL A 65 -3.78 -11.92 -2.40
CA VAL A 65 -3.26 -13.24 -2.77
C VAL A 65 -1.74 -13.21 -2.93
N PHE A 66 -1.20 -12.15 -3.53
CA PHE A 66 0.24 -11.98 -3.69
C PHE A 66 0.96 -11.87 -2.33
N THR A 67 0.47 -11.01 -1.43
CA THR A 67 1.01 -10.84 -0.07
C THR A 67 1.09 -12.18 0.66
N PHE A 68 -0.02 -12.94 0.66
CA PHE A 68 -0.08 -14.26 1.27
C PHE A 68 0.92 -15.24 0.63
N SER A 69 0.93 -15.30 -0.69
CA SER A 69 1.76 -16.25 -1.45
C SER A 69 3.26 -15.94 -1.36
N THR A 70 3.62 -14.68 -1.09
CA THR A 70 5.00 -14.23 -0.94
C THR A 70 5.44 -14.07 0.51
N LEU A 71 4.62 -14.45 1.49
CA LEU A 71 4.95 -14.31 2.91
C LEU A 71 5.35 -12.87 3.29
N ASN A 72 4.73 -11.87 2.66
CA ASN A 72 4.81 -10.51 3.14
C ASN A 72 3.88 -10.39 4.36
N ARG A 73 4.46 -10.18 5.55
CA ARG A 73 3.71 -10.13 6.82
C ARG A 73 3.49 -8.72 7.36
N ASP A 74 3.99 -7.71 6.65
CA ASP A 74 3.92 -6.30 7.06
C ASP A 74 2.92 -5.51 6.21
N ASP A 75 1.83 -6.15 5.79
CA ASP A 75 0.78 -5.56 4.97
C ASP A 75 -0.24 -4.80 5.82
N HIS A 76 0.22 -3.78 6.55
CA HIS A 76 -0.66 -2.97 7.40
C HIS A 76 -1.37 -1.83 6.62
N VAL A 77 -2.34 -1.17 7.26
CA VAL A 77 -3.20 -0.11 6.68
C VAL A 77 -2.47 1.09 6.06
N LYS A 78 -1.17 1.27 6.30
CA LYS A 78 -0.33 2.30 5.66
C LYS A 78 0.25 1.88 4.31
N ASN A 79 0.18 0.59 3.95
CA ASN A 79 0.72 0.02 2.70
C ASN A 79 -0.33 -0.06 1.59
N PHE A 80 -1.59 0.17 1.94
CA PHE A 80 -2.68 0.39 0.99
C PHE A 80 -2.95 1.89 0.85
N SER A 81 -2.86 2.42 -0.36
CA SER A 81 -3.10 3.84 -0.62
C SER A 81 -3.91 4.08 -1.89
N PHE A 82 -4.46 5.29 -1.92
CA PHE A 82 -5.29 5.80 -3.00
C PHE A 82 -4.70 7.10 -3.52
N LEU A 83 -4.85 7.32 -4.82
CA LEU A 83 -4.46 8.54 -5.51
C LEU A 83 -5.70 9.26 -5.98
N MET A 84 -5.72 10.59 -5.84
CA MET A 84 -6.73 11.47 -6.39
C MET A 84 -6.09 12.40 -7.42
N ASP A 85 -6.68 12.46 -8.62
CA ASP A 85 -6.30 13.41 -9.64
C ASP A 85 -6.90 14.81 -9.40
N ARG A 86 -6.64 15.75 -10.31
CA ARG A 86 -7.12 17.13 -10.19
C ARG A 86 -8.63 17.26 -10.41
N ASP A 87 -9.26 16.27 -11.03
CA ASP A 87 -10.71 16.20 -11.25
C ASP A 87 -11.42 15.55 -10.05
N GLY A 88 -10.69 15.17 -8.99
CA GLY A 88 -11.23 14.50 -7.82
C GLY A 88 -11.49 13.01 -8.03
N ARG A 89 -11.00 12.40 -9.12
CA ARG A 89 -11.18 10.97 -9.37
C ARG A 89 -10.17 10.17 -8.57
N TRP A 90 -10.68 9.23 -7.78
CA TRP A 90 -9.88 8.33 -6.97
C TRP A 90 -9.57 7.02 -7.70
N ARG A 91 -8.37 6.51 -7.44
CA ARG A 91 -7.94 5.17 -7.87
C ARG A 91 -6.98 4.56 -6.85
N LEU A 92 -6.79 3.25 -6.92
CA LEU A 92 -5.72 2.59 -6.16
C LEU A 92 -4.35 3.15 -6.59
N ALA A 93 -3.48 3.41 -5.61
CA ALA A 93 -2.07 3.61 -5.86
C ALA A 93 -1.44 2.29 -6.38
N PRO A 94 -0.30 2.35 -7.10
CA PRO A 94 0.53 1.17 -7.32
C PRO A 94 0.88 0.49 -5.99
N ALA A 95 1.08 -0.83 -5.99
CA ALA A 95 1.60 -1.51 -4.80
C ALA A 95 3.02 -1.01 -4.48
N TYR A 96 3.34 -0.86 -3.20
CA TYR A 96 4.65 -0.45 -2.69
C TYR A 96 4.88 -1.10 -1.32
N ASP A 97 6.10 -1.00 -0.82
CA ASP A 97 6.54 -1.60 0.45
C ASP A 97 6.25 -3.11 0.52
N VAL A 98 6.61 -3.79 -0.56
CA VAL A 98 6.47 -5.24 -0.69
C VAL A 98 7.81 -5.86 -0.32
N ALA A 99 7.85 -6.54 0.81
CA ALA A 99 9.03 -7.22 1.31
C ALA A 99 8.76 -8.70 1.58
N TYR A 100 9.81 -9.51 1.46
CA TYR A 100 9.77 -10.92 1.84
C TYR A 100 10.13 -11.04 3.33
N ALA A 101 9.16 -11.43 4.17
CA ALA A 101 9.32 -11.50 5.62
C ALA A 101 9.40 -12.96 6.12
N ALA A 102 10.31 -13.76 5.55
CA ALA A 102 10.57 -15.10 6.08
C ALA A 102 11.57 -15.03 7.25
N HIS A 103 11.08 -15.37 8.44
CA HIS A 103 11.90 -15.71 9.61
C HIS A 103 12.98 -14.69 9.98
N SER A 104 12.66 -13.40 10.00
CA SER A 104 13.52 -12.43 10.69
C SER A 104 13.08 -12.32 12.17
N PRO A 105 13.98 -12.38 13.16
CA PRO A 105 13.65 -12.00 14.55
C PRO A 105 13.32 -10.50 14.69
N TRP A 106 13.41 -9.74 13.60
CA TRP A 106 13.14 -8.29 13.52
C TRP A 106 11.89 -7.94 12.70
N THR A 107 11.12 -8.94 12.23
CA THR A 107 9.78 -8.77 11.63
C THR A 107 8.79 -9.65 12.37
#